data_AF-A0A926W6I7-F1
#
_entry.id   AF-A0A926W6I7-F1
#
_cell.length_a   1.000
_cell.length_b   1.000
_cell.length_c   1.000
_cell.angle_alpha   90.00
_cell.angle_beta   90.00
_cell.angle_gamma   90.00
#
_symmetry.space_group_name_H-M   'P 1'
#
loop_
_entity.id
_entity.type
_entity.pdbx_description
1 polymer ?
#
loop_
_entity_poly.entity_id
_entity_poly.type
_entity_poly.pdbx_seq_one_letter_code
_entity_poly.pdbx_strand_id
1 'polypeptide(L)'
;MKVNAQDQVQWSKTGQRPSHLPLDTLLQHIPPHIATTFDNAQLDALEQALNQRSRSHHTVDIRISAPFWPRFYLVVLAGSERRSPARRAQERQLHPLWTPVHGLIVVGSMAVSSLLLLGLLLLQRVDPIPLHKAAAPAGIPFKHDPTSCEQSGRIWQAGECLDYEHDPMF
;
A
#
# COMPACT_ATOMS: atom_id res chain seq x y z
N MET A 1 -36.67 19.81 -3.33
CA MET A 1 -36.54 21.11 -4.02
C MET A 1 -37.50 21.12 -5.19
N LYS A 2 -38.52 21.97 -5.16
CA LYS A 2 -39.48 22.13 -6.27
C LYS A 2 -38.79 22.95 -7.35
N VAL A 3 -38.55 22.34 -8.51
CA VAL A 3 -38.11 23.07 -9.71
C VAL A 3 -39.32 23.89 -10.18
N ASN A 4 -39.15 25.21 -10.25
CA ASN A 4 -40.21 26.14 -10.61
C ASN A 4 -40.54 25.99 -12.10
N ALA A 5 -41.81 25.78 -12.44
CA ALA A 5 -42.30 25.60 -13.81
C ALA A 5 -42.11 26.86 -14.69
N GLN A 6 -41.76 28.00 -14.09
CA GLN A 6 -41.53 29.27 -14.79
C GLN A 6 -40.19 29.31 -15.55
N ASP A 7 -39.19 28.50 -15.18
CA ASP A 7 -37.89 28.47 -15.88
C ASP A 7 -37.93 27.71 -17.22
N GLN A 8 -39.02 27.00 -17.51
CA GLN A 8 -39.22 26.24 -18.74
C GLN A 8 -39.81 27.07 -19.89
N VAL A 9 -40.45 28.22 -19.60
CA VAL A 9 -41.29 28.93 -20.57
C VAL A 9 -40.53 29.99 -21.37
N GLN A 10 -39.29 30.34 -20.99
CA GLN A 10 -38.58 31.47 -21.58
C GLN A 10 -37.72 31.17 -22.83
N TRP A 11 -37.60 29.91 -23.26
CA TRP A 11 -36.71 29.51 -24.37
C TRP A 11 -37.32 29.68 -25.77
N SER A 12 -38.57 30.14 -25.89
CA SER A 12 -39.32 30.14 -27.15
C SER A 12 -39.13 31.35 -28.07
N LYS A 13 -38.29 32.34 -27.72
CA LYS A 13 -38.20 33.62 -28.46
C LYS A 13 -36.96 33.85 -29.31
N THR A 14 -35.99 32.95 -29.27
CA THR A 14 -34.80 33.02 -30.13
C THR A 14 -34.45 31.60 -30.53
N GLY A 15 -34.47 31.29 -31.82
CA GLY A 15 -34.23 29.95 -32.38
C GLY A 15 -32.81 29.40 -32.20
N GLN A 16 -32.10 29.82 -31.15
CA GLN A 16 -30.78 29.33 -30.79
C GLN A 16 -30.86 28.65 -29.43
N ARG A 17 -30.70 27.32 -29.42
CA ARG A 17 -30.56 26.52 -28.19
C ARG A 17 -29.18 26.82 -27.58
N PRO A 18 -29.08 27.11 -26.27
CA PRO A 18 -27.77 27.20 -25.62
C PRO A 18 -27.02 25.88 -25.76
N SER A 19 -25.79 25.94 -26.26
CA SER A 19 -24.89 24.80 -26.44
C SER A 19 -24.47 24.25 -25.08
N HIS A 20 -25.06 23.12 -24.67
CA HIS A 20 -24.65 22.37 -23.50
C HIS A 20 -23.57 21.35 -23.90
N LEU A 21 -22.33 21.59 -23.47
CA LEU A 21 -21.12 20.79 -23.76
C LEU A 21 -21.30 19.26 -23.88
N PRO A 22 -22.08 18.57 -23.02
CA PRO A 22 -22.26 17.11 -23.12
C PRO A 22 -23.07 16.67 -24.35
N LEU A 23 -24.10 17.45 -24.73
CA LEU A 23 -24.99 17.11 -25.83
C LEU A 23 -24.30 17.35 -27.18
N ASP A 24 -23.62 18.48 -27.32
CA ASP A 24 -22.89 18.82 -28.56
C ASP A 24 -21.79 17.79 -28.86
N THR A 25 -21.05 17.38 -27.83
CA THR A 25 -20.03 16.33 -27.95
C THR A 25 -20.65 15.01 -28.40
N LEU A 26 -21.82 14.63 -27.87
CA LEU A 26 -22.52 13.42 -28.28
C LEU A 26 -22.96 13.49 -29.75
N LEU A 27 -23.58 14.61 -30.16
CA LEU A 27 -24.08 14.79 -31.52
C LEU A 27 -22.95 14.77 -32.56
N GLN A 28 -21.75 15.23 -32.22
CA GLN A 28 -20.56 15.14 -33.10
C GLN A 28 -20.11 13.71 -33.38
N HIS A 29 -20.43 12.75 -32.50
CA HIS A 29 -20.09 11.33 -32.68
C HIS A 29 -21.20 10.54 -33.37
N ILE A 30 -22.35 11.16 -33.64
CA ILE A 30 -23.47 10.56 -34.37
C ILE A 30 -23.37 10.97 -35.84
N PRO A 31 -23.60 10.05 -36.80
CA PRO A 31 -23.66 10.40 -38.21
C PRO A 31 -24.62 11.58 -38.45
N PRO A 32 -24.23 12.59 -39.25
CA PRO A 32 -24.98 13.85 -39.34
C PRO A 32 -26.42 13.65 -39.83
N HIS A 33 -26.64 12.67 -40.72
CA HIS A 33 -27.98 12.32 -41.21
C HIS A 33 -28.92 11.75 -40.14
N ILE A 34 -28.39 11.20 -39.04
CA ILE A 34 -29.16 10.71 -37.89
C ILE A 34 -29.34 11.84 -36.88
N ALA A 35 -28.30 12.65 -36.63
CA ALA A 35 -28.37 13.76 -35.69
C ALA A 35 -29.47 14.77 -36.05
N THR A 36 -29.71 14.98 -37.35
CA THR A 36 -30.79 15.86 -37.86
C THR A 36 -32.19 15.27 -37.74
N THR A 37 -32.34 13.97 -37.43
CA THR A 37 -33.65 13.34 -37.25
C THR A 37 -34.23 13.55 -35.85
N PHE A 38 -33.42 14.03 -34.90
CA PHE A 38 -33.89 14.27 -33.56
C PHE A 38 -34.77 15.51 -33.50
N ASP A 39 -35.97 15.34 -32.93
CA ASP A 39 -36.84 16.46 -32.61
C ASP A 39 -36.39 17.18 -31.33
N ASN A 40 -36.99 18.35 -31.07
CA ASN A 40 -36.62 19.14 -29.89
C ASN A 40 -36.91 18.43 -28.56
N ALA A 41 -38.00 17.66 -28.47
CA ALA A 41 -38.35 16.95 -27.24
C ALA A 41 -37.37 15.79 -26.95
N GLN A 42 -36.89 15.12 -28.01
CA GLN A 42 -35.87 14.08 -27.94
C GLN A 42 -34.52 14.67 -27.53
N LEU A 43 -34.13 15.83 -28.06
CA LEU A 43 -32.92 16.53 -27.65
C LEU A 43 -32.97 16.96 -26.18
N ASP A 44 -34.11 17.48 -25.71
CA ASP A 44 -34.29 17.84 -24.30
C ASP A 44 -34.23 16.61 -23.38
N ALA A 45 -34.86 15.51 -23.77
CA ALA A 45 -34.81 14.25 -23.03
C ALA A 45 -33.39 13.68 -22.94
N LEU A 46 -32.63 13.78 -24.04
CA LEU A 46 -31.24 13.35 -24.11
C LEU A 46 -30.35 14.20 -23.21
N GLU A 47 -30.55 15.52 -23.22
CA GLU A 47 -29.83 16.45 -22.36
C GLU A 47 -30.08 16.15 -20.87
N GLN A 48 -31.35 15.95 -20.48
CA GLN A 48 -31.71 15.59 -19.11
C GLN A 48 -31.07 14.26 -18.68
N ALA A 49 -31.04 13.27 -19.56
CA ALA A 49 -30.41 11.98 -19.29
C ALA A 49 -28.88 12.09 -19.11
N LEU A 50 -28.22 12.89 -19.94
CA LEU A 50 -26.77 13.13 -19.85
C LEU A 50 -26.38 13.89 -18.57
N ASN A 51 -27.15 14.90 -18.20
CA ASN A 51 -26.94 15.69 -16.98
C ASN A 51 -27.18 14.87 -15.70
N GLN A 52 -28.14 13.94 -15.71
CA GLN A 52 -28.33 13.02 -14.58
C GLN A 52 -27.17 12.04 -14.42
N ARG A 53 -26.56 11.60 -15.53
CA ARG A 53 -25.42 10.68 -15.52
C ARG A 53 -24.15 11.33 -14.97
N SER A 54 -23.90 12.61 -15.28
CA SER A 54 -22.72 13.31 -14.74
C SER A 54 -22.80 13.53 -13.22
N ARG A 55 -24.00 13.50 -12.62
CA ARG A 55 -24.19 13.57 -11.16
C ARG A 55 -23.80 12.29 -10.41
N SER A 56 -23.44 11.24 -11.13
CA SER A 56 -22.89 9.99 -10.60
C SER A 56 -21.38 10.11 -10.31
N HIS A 57 -20.95 11.19 -9.67
CA HIS A 57 -19.57 11.24 -9.16
C HIS A 57 -19.48 10.30 -7.95
N HIS A 58 -18.64 9.28 -8.06
CA HIS A 58 -18.14 8.58 -6.88
C HIS A 58 -17.40 9.61 -6.01
N THR A 59 -17.62 9.58 -4.70
CA THR A 59 -16.94 10.48 -3.75
C THR A 59 -15.42 10.30 -3.81
N VAL A 60 -14.97 9.09 -4.18
CA VAL A 60 -13.57 8.74 -4.41
C VAL A 60 -13.46 8.01 -5.74
N ASP A 61 -12.69 8.55 -6.68
CA ASP A 61 -12.24 7.88 -7.92
C ASP A 61 -10.72 8.03 -8.01
N ILE A 62 -10.00 7.01 -7.55
CA ILE A 62 -8.53 6.96 -7.58
C ILE A 62 -8.12 5.89 -8.59
N ARG A 63 -7.33 6.29 -9.59
CA ARG A 63 -6.81 5.39 -10.61
C ARG A 63 -5.30 5.53 -10.66
N ILE A 64 -4.59 4.46 -10.31
CA ILE A 64 -3.13 4.40 -10.28
C ILE A 64 -2.68 3.41 -11.34
N SER A 65 -1.75 3.81 -12.20
CA SER A 65 -1.12 2.92 -13.18
C SER A 65 0.37 2.89 -12.92
N ALA A 66 0.92 1.69 -12.71
CA ALA A 66 2.35 1.51 -12.57
C ALA A 66 3.00 1.55 -13.97
N PRO A 67 3.99 2.44 -14.21
CA PRO A 67 4.63 2.55 -15.53
C PRO A 67 5.66 1.43 -15.81
N PHE A 68 5.85 0.48 -14.89
CA PHE A 68 6.84 -0.59 -14.96
C PHE A 68 6.27 -1.85 -15.62
N TRP A 69 7.14 -2.78 -16.05
CA TRP A 69 6.72 -4.07 -16.61
C TRP A 69 6.70 -5.16 -15.52
N PRO A 70 5.61 -5.92 -15.38
CA PRO A 70 4.35 -5.79 -16.12
C PRO A 70 3.53 -4.58 -15.62
N ARG A 71 2.75 -3.99 -16.54
CA ARG A 71 1.91 -2.83 -16.23
C ARG A 71 0.75 -3.28 -15.35
N PHE A 72 0.69 -2.74 -14.14
CA PHE A 72 -0.44 -2.94 -13.23
C PHE A 72 -1.31 -1.69 -13.20
N TYR A 73 -2.63 -1.88 -13.16
CA TYR A 73 -3.59 -0.80 -12.95
C TYR A 73 -4.40 -1.10 -11.68
N LEU A 74 -4.54 -0.09 -10.82
CA LEU A 74 -5.33 -0.15 -9.60
C LEU A 74 -6.41 0.93 -9.68
N VAL A 75 -7.66 0.52 -9.47
CA VAL A 75 -8.81 1.42 -9.45
C VAL A 75 -9.51 1.28 -8.10
N VAL A 76 -9.62 2.38 -7.37
CA VAL A 76 -10.35 2.47 -6.12
C VAL A 76 -11.53 3.42 -6.32
N LEU A 77 -12.73 2.86 -6.24
CA LEU A 77 -14.00 3.60 -6.32
C LEU A 77 -14.69 3.50 -4.97
N ALA A 78 -15.05 4.63 -4.37
CA ALA A 78 -15.91 4.67 -3.19
C ALA A 78 -16.98 5.75 -3.30
N GLY A 79 -18.18 5.44 -2.83
CA GLY A 79 -19.31 6.36 -2.87
C GLY A 79 -20.58 5.75 -2.30
N SER A 80 -21.67 6.51 -2.32
CA SER A 80 -22.98 6.04 -1.85
C SER A 80 -23.45 4.83 -2.65
N GLU A 81 -23.74 3.73 -1.97
CA GLU A 81 -24.29 2.52 -2.60
C GLU A 81 -25.77 2.75 -2.95
N ARG A 82 -26.09 2.78 -4.25
CA ARG A 82 -27.46 3.00 -4.76
C ARG A 82 -28.09 1.73 -5.36
N ARG A 83 -27.36 0.60 -5.39
CA ARG A 83 -27.86 -0.67 -5.95
C ARG A 83 -28.85 -1.35 -5.00
N SER A 84 -29.83 -2.05 -5.60
CA SER A 84 -30.86 -2.77 -4.85
C SER A 84 -30.27 -3.88 -3.96
N PRO A 85 -30.93 -4.24 -2.83
CA PRO A 85 -30.46 -5.31 -1.95
C PRO A 85 -30.28 -6.65 -2.67
N ALA A 86 -31.19 -6.99 -3.59
CA ALA A 86 -31.14 -8.23 -4.37
C ALA A 86 -29.89 -8.30 -5.25
N ARG A 87 -29.55 -7.22 -5.95
CA ARG A 87 -28.33 -7.14 -6.77
C ARG A 87 -27.07 -7.25 -5.92
N ARG A 88 -27.05 -6.61 -4.74
CA ARG A 88 -25.91 -6.70 -3.80
C ARG A 88 -25.72 -8.12 -3.25
N ALA A 89 -26.80 -8.84 -2.98
CA ALA A 89 -26.73 -10.23 -2.53
C ALA A 89 -26.14 -11.14 -3.61
N GLN A 90 -26.60 -11.00 -4.85
CA GLN A 90 -26.06 -11.75 -6.00
C GLN A 90 -24.57 -11.45 -6.23
N GLU A 91 -24.16 -10.18 -6.16
CA GLU A 91 -22.76 -9.78 -6.36
C GLU A 91 -21.83 -10.33 -5.27
N ARG A 92 -22.30 -10.39 -4.01
CA ARG A 92 -21.55 -11.03 -2.90
C ARG A 92 -21.37 -12.54 -3.10
N GLN A 93 -22.31 -13.21 -3.75
CA GLN A 93 -22.18 -14.62 -4.10
C GLN A 93 -21.15 -14.85 -5.20
N LEU A 94 -21.06 -13.95 -6.18
CA LEU A 94 -20.10 -14.02 -7.28
C LEU A 94 -18.69 -13.59 -6.88
N HIS A 95 -18.57 -12.65 -5.94
CA HIS A 95 -17.30 -12.08 -5.48
C HIS A 95 -17.19 -12.13 -3.96
N PRO A 96 -16.96 -13.33 -3.37
CA PRO A 96 -16.75 -13.46 -1.93
C PRO A 96 -15.38 -12.87 -1.55
N LEU A 97 -15.34 -11.58 -1.26
CA LEU A 97 -14.10 -10.88 -0.86
C LEU A 97 -13.52 -11.44 0.45
N TRP A 98 -14.35 -12.04 1.29
CA TRP A 98 -14.01 -12.59 2.60
C TRP A 98 -14.23 -14.11 2.62
N THR A 99 -13.42 -14.85 1.86
CA THR A 99 -13.32 -16.29 2.10
C THR A 99 -12.51 -16.52 3.40
N PRO A 100 -12.81 -17.57 4.19
CA PRO A 100 -12.00 -17.92 5.37
C PRO A 100 -10.50 -18.07 5.03
N VAL A 101 -10.21 -18.49 3.80
CA VAL A 101 -8.85 -18.63 3.25
C VAL A 101 -8.13 -17.29 3.21
N HIS A 102 -8.77 -16.19 2.75
CA HIS A 102 -8.15 -14.87 2.78
C HIS A 102 -7.80 -14.43 4.22
N GLY A 103 -8.69 -14.73 5.18
CA GLY A 103 -8.44 -14.46 6.60
C GLY A 103 -7.21 -15.21 7.14
N LEU A 104 -7.09 -16.50 6.82
CA LEU A 104 -5.93 -17.31 7.21
C LEU A 104 -4.63 -16.81 6.60
N ILE A 105 -4.65 -16.40 5.33
CA ILE A 105 -3.47 -15.82 4.66
C ILE A 105 -3.03 -14.53 5.35
N VAL A 106 -3.97 -13.63 5.66
CA VAL A 106 -3.65 -12.37 6.36
C VAL A 106 -3.07 -12.65 7.74
N VAL A 107 -3.74 -13.47 8.57
CA VAL A 107 -3.26 -13.81 9.91
C VAL A 107 -1.90 -14.50 9.86
N GLY A 108 -1.71 -15.45 8.95
CA GLY A 108 -0.43 -16.13 8.74
C GLY A 108 0.68 -15.14 8.36
N SER A 109 0.41 -14.23 7.42
CA SER A 109 1.38 -13.21 7.01
C SER A 109 1.77 -12.26 8.15
N MET A 110 0.80 -11.86 9.00
CA MET A 110 1.05 -11.01 10.16
C MET A 110 1.88 -11.74 11.21
N ALA A 111 1.60 -13.01 11.48
CA ALA A 111 2.36 -13.84 12.41
C ALA A 111 3.82 -14.01 11.95
N VAL A 112 4.03 -14.39 10.68
CA VAL A 112 5.36 -14.54 10.10
C VAL A 112 6.15 -13.24 10.15
N SER A 113 5.53 -12.12 9.77
CA SER A 113 6.17 -10.79 9.80
C SER A 113 6.55 -10.38 11.22
N SER A 114 5.69 -10.67 12.21
CA SER A 114 5.95 -10.37 13.61
C SER A 114 7.10 -11.21 14.18
N LEU A 115 7.16 -12.50 13.84
CA LEU A 115 8.27 -13.38 14.23
C LEU A 115 9.60 -12.96 13.59
N LEU A 116 9.58 -12.56 12.31
CA LEU A 116 10.75 -12.01 11.62
C LEU A 116 11.26 -10.73 12.31
N LEU A 117 10.36 -9.80 12.60
CA LEU A 117 10.71 -8.56 13.28
C LEU A 117 11.28 -8.85 14.68
N LEU A 118 10.64 -9.73 15.44
CA LEU A 118 11.12 -10.14 16.76
C LEU A 118 12.51 -10.79 16.67
N GLY A 119 12.72 -11.69 15.70
CA GLY A 119 14.02 -12.33 15.45
C GLY A 119 15.12 -11.30 15.16
N LEU A 120 14.84 -10.30 14.33
CA LEU A 120 15.78 -9.20 14.06
C LEU A 120 16.10 -8.39 15.32
N LEU A 121 15.11 -8.08 16.15
CA LEU A 121 15.31 -7.37 17.41
C LEU A 121 16.13 -8.19 18.41
N LEU A 122 15.95 -9.51 18.45
CA LEU A 122 16.73 -10.41 19.30
C LEU A 122 18.18 -10.51 18.82
N LEU A 123 18.43 -10.55 17.52
CA LEU A 123 19.79 -10.56 16.96
C LEU A 123 20.58 -9.30 17.34
N GLN A 124 19.91 -8.15 17.46
CA GLN A 124 20.56 -6.92 17.95
C GLN A 124 20.96 -6.97 19.43
N ARG A 125 20.43 -7.92 20.20
CA ARG A 125 20.80 -8.13 21.61
C ARG A 125 21.89 -9.16 21.79
N VAL A 126 22.23 -9.93 20.76
CA VAL A 126 23.31 -10.91 20.81
C VAL A 126 24.61 -10.16 20.57
N ASP A 127 25.44 -10.06 21.61
CA ASP A 127 26.81 -9.60 21.43
C ASP A 127 27.54 -10.57 20.50
N PRO A 128 28.27 -10.08 19.49
CA PRO A 128 29.04 -10.96 18.61
C PRO A 128 30.00 -11.77 19.48
N ILE A 129 29.91 -13.10 19.40
CA ILE A 129 30.87 -13.96 20.08
C ILE A 129 32.25 -13.58 19.53
N PRO A 130 33.20 -13.17 20.40
CA PRO A 130 34.53 -12.89 19.94
C PRO A 130 35.11 -14.16 19.29
N LEU A 131 35.35 -14.10 17.98
CA LEU A 131 36.02 -15.16 17.21
C LEU A 131 37.55 -15.11 17.42
N HIS A 132 38.02 -14.64 18.57
CA HIS A 132 39.40 -14.83 18.97
C HIS A 132 39.41 -15.94 20.01
N LYS A 133 40.24 -16.97 19.81
CA LYS A 133 40.55 -17.91 20.90
C LYS A 133 41.13 -17.07 22.03
N ALA A 134 40.54 -17.15 23.22
CA ALA A 134 41.18 -16.60 24.41
C ALA A 134 42.56 -17.27 24.52
N ALA A 135 43.62 -16.46 24.56
CA ALA A 135 44.96 -16.99 24.80
C ALA A 135 44.95 -17.79 26.10
N ALA A 136 45.39 -19.05 26.03
CA ALA A 136 45.52 -19.86 27.23
C ALA A 136 46.68 -19.28 28.04
N PRO A 137 46.49 -18.92 29.32
CA PRO A 137 47.57 -18.33 30.10
C PRO A 137 48.71 -19.33 30.25
N ALA A 138 49.93 -18.90 29.91
CA ALA A 138 51.14 -19.69 30.12
C ALA A 138 51.82 -19.22 31.42
N GLY A 139 52.12 -20.17 32.31
CA GLY A 139 52.89 -19.91 33.53
C GLY A 139 54.37 -19.75 33.22
N ILE A 140 55.00 -18.70 33.75
CA ILE A 140 56.43 -18.45 33.56
C ILE A 140 57.24 -19.13 34.68
N PRO A 141 58.02 -20.19 34.37
CA PRO A 141 58.61 -21.04 35.40
C PRO A 141 59.77 -20.39 36.17
N PHE A 142 60.31 -19.27 35.70
CA PHE A 142 61.49 -18.62 36.27
C PHE A 142 61.18 -17.33 37.05
N LYS A 143 59.90 -16.95 37.20
CA LYS A 143 59.48 -15.80 38.01
C LYS A 143 58.67 -16.26 39.21
N HIS A 144 59.27 -16.19 40.38
CA HIS A 144 58.68 -16.68 41.64
C HIS A 144 58.21 -15.56 42.56
N ASP A 145 58.42 -14.30 42.19
CA ASP A 145 58.01 -13.15 42.97
C ASP A 145 57.02 -12.26 42.20
N PRO A 146 55.97 -11.73 42.89
CA PRO A 146 54.97 -10.87 42.25
C PRO A 146 55.57 -9.61 41.64
N THR A 147 56.57 -9.02 42.30
CA THR A 147 57.17 -7.74 41.89
C THR A 147 57.88 -7.86 40.54
N SER A 148 58.70 -8.89 40.33
CA SER A 148 59.33 -9.19 39.05
C SER A 148 58.31 -9.52 37.97
N CYS A 149 57.21 -10.20 38.31
CA CYS A 149 56.15 -10.50 37.37
C CYS A 149 55.51 -9.21 36.82
N GLU A 150 55.04 -8.35 37.72
CA GLU A 150 54.37 -7.08 37.39
C GLU A 150 55.29 -6.10 36.66
N GLN A 151 56.57 -6.03 37.03
CA GLN A 151 57.57 -5.21 36.33
C GLN A 151 57.75 -5.60 34.86
N SER A 152 57.37 -6.83 34.49
CA SER A 152 57.40 -7.28 33.09
C SER A 152 56.08 -7.14 32.35
N GLY A 153 55.11 -6.43 32.93
CA GLY A 153 53.80 -6.21 32.31
C GLY A 153 52.86 -7.42 32.35
N ARG A 154 53.15 -8.39 33.23
CA ARG A 154 52.39 -9.65 33.38
C ARG A 154 51.53 -9.66 34.63
N ILE A 155 50.60 -10.60 34.70
CA ILE A 155 49.63 -10.70 35.80
C ILE A 155 50.05 -11.82 36.75
N TRP A 156 50.18 -11.48 38.04
CA TRP A 156 50.38 -12.47 39.10
C TRP A 156 49.02 -12.98 39.59
N GLN A 157 48.75 -14.28 39.41
CA GLN A 157 47.47 -14.88 39.81
C GLN A 157 47.68 -16.31 40.32
N ALA A 158 47.01 -16.65 41.42
CA ALA A 158 47.05 -17.99 42.03
C ALA A 158 48.47 -18.53 42.36
N GLY A 159 49.45 -17.64 42.60
CA GLY A 159 50.82 -18.03 42.93
C GLY A 159 51.72 -18.25 41.71
N GLU A 160 51.24 -17.95 40.50
CA GLU A 160 52.00 -18.05 39.25
C GLU A 160 52.01 -16.70 38.51
N CYS A 161 53.08 -16.46 37.75
CA CYS A 161 53.17 -15.34 36.83
C CYS A 161 52.61 -15.78 35.46
N LEU A 162 51.51 -15.17 35.02
CA LEU A 162 50.78 -15.55 33.80
C LEU A 162 51.06 -14.57 32.65
N ASP A 163 51.30 -15.15 31.47
CA ASP A 163 51.41 -14.44 30.19
C ASP A 163 50.24 -14.82 29.27
N TYR A 164 49.56 -13.82 28.72
CA TYR A 164 48.39 -13.97 27.83
C TYR A 164 48.73 -13.68 26.36
N GLU A 165 50.00 -13.42 26.04
CA GLU A 165 50.40 -12.99 24.71
C GLU A 165 50.82 -14.17 23.80
N HIS A 166 50.76 -15.41 24.31
CA HIS A 166 51.28 -16.59 23.62
C HIS A 166 50.16 -17.46 23.06
N ASP A 167 50.27 -17.83 21.78
CA ASP A 167 49.39 -18.80 21.13
C ASP A 167 49.79 -20.20 21.63
N PRO A 168 48.87 -21.02 22.17
CA PRO A 168 49.19 -22.39 22.58
C PRO A 168 49.70 -23.30 21.45
N MET A 169 49.67 -22.84 20.19
CA MET A 169 50.18 -23.55 19.02
C MET A 169 51.64 -23.21 18.63
N PHE A 170 52.33 -22.28 19.30
CA PHE A 170 53.73 -21.92 19.00
C PHE A 170 54.61 -21.68 20.24
#